data_AF-A0A1Z3HSA7-F1
#
_entry.id   AF-A0A1Z3HSA7-F1
#
_cell.length_a   1.000
_cell.length_b   1.000
_cell.length_c   1.000
_cell.angle_alpha   90.00
_cell.angle_beta   90.00
_cell.angle_gamma   90.00
#
_symmetry.space_group_name_H-M   'P 1'
#
loop_
_entity.id
_entity.type
_entity.pdbx_description
1 polymer ?
#
loop_
_entity_poly.entity_id
_entity_poly.type
_entity_poly.pdbx_seq_one_letter_code
_entity_poly.pdbx_strand_id
1 'polypeptide(L)'
;MARLRTPSSMVHFSPEYRAALDVCRQSVLEQTIVEIPPLSSRVIRLRTYRNQCEARQQPVRSQHPLQVSTAGGATGTQLGSRAVSLASYLNKHLELPVRQTCDVLHQTVGLTVSPGGIYQEIARAALLFSLDSRKPFLATGALCYFQNILSGTGASLRLPQRYDWLKKMTCSHIIFLIVVIHLRWMKWCRSQVQIGTHECL
;
A
#
# COMPACT_ATOMS: atom_id res chain seq x y z
N MET A 1 -7.84 -22.50 22.36
CA MET A 1 -7.43 -23.61 21.47
C MET A 1 -8.64 -24.49 21.22
N ALA A 2 -9.22 -24.42 20.03
CA ALA A 2 -10.41 -25.18 19.67
C ALA A 2 -10.02 -26.64 19.37
N ARG A 3 -10.69 -27.61 20.00
CA ARG A 3 -10.56 -29.03 19.64
C ARG A 3 -11.09 -29.22 18.22
N LEU A 4 -10.21 -29.56 17.29
CA LEU A 4 -10.61 -30.01 15.97
C LEU A 4 -11.34 -31.35 16.15
N ARG A 5 -12.64 -31.38 15.87
CA ARG A 5 -13.36 -32.65 15.66
C ARG A 5 -12.83 -33.24 14.36
N THR A 6 -12.17 -34.39 14.44
CA THR A 6 -11.78 -35.15 13.25
C THR A 6 -13.06 -35.60 12.52
N PRO A 7 -13.23 -35.27 11.22
CA PRO A 7 -14.27 -35.90 10.43
C PRO A 7 -13.86 -37.34 10.15
N SER A 8 -14.59 -38.29 10.70
CA SER A 8 -14.38 -39.75 10.58
C SER A 8 -14.65 -40.32 9.17
N SER A 9 -14.57 -39.53 8.10
CA SER A 9 -15.08 -39.94 6.78
C SER A 9 -13.97 -40.02 5.71
N MET A 10 -13.85 -41.22 5.14
CA MET A 10 -13.16 -41.59 3.90
C MET A 10 -11.63 -41.71 3.94
N VAL A 11 -11.16 -42.78 4.58
CA VAL A 11 -9.90 -43.41 4.15
C VAL A 11 -10.23 -44.42 3.05
N HIS A 12 -9.92 -44.07 1.80
CA HIS A 12 -10.04 -44.99 0.67
C HIS A 12 -8.81 -45.90 0.61
N PHE A 13 -8.99 -47.16 0.96
CA PHE A 13 -7.99 -48.21 0.70
C PHE A 13 -8.34 -48.92 -0.60
N SER A 14 -7.32 -49.26 -1.41
CA SER A 14 -7.49 -50.12 -2.57
C SER A 14 -8.10 -51.48 -2.13
N PRO A 15 -9.01 -52.09 -2.91
CA PRO A 15 -9.73 -53.32 -2.53
C PRO A 15 -8.79 -54.46 -2.14
N GLU A 16 -7.62 -54.57 -2.78
CA GLU A 16 -6.64 -55.62 -2.58
C GLU A 16 -5.92 -55.57 -1.22
N TYR A 17 -5.87 -54.42 -0.56
CA TYR A 17 -5.19 -54.23 0.74
C TYR A 17 -6.15 -54.18 1.93
N ARG A 18 -7.46 -54.17 1.68
CA ARG A 18 -8.49 -54.01 2.72
C ARG A 18 -8.57 -55.21 3.68
N ALA A 19 -8.19 -56.41 3.22
CA ALA A 19 -8.16 -57.64 4.01
C ALA A 19 -6.86 -57.85 4.82
N ALA A 20 -5.78 -57.11 4.49
CA ALA A 20 -4.46 -57.25 5.11
C ALA A 20 -4.23 -56.27 6.28
N LEU A 21 -5.22 -55.42 6.59
CA LEU A 21 -5.14 -54.48 7.70
C LEU A 21 -5.43 -55.20 9.03
N ASP A 22 -4.41 -55.89 9.54
CA ASP A 22 -4.38 -56.30 10.93
C ASP A 22 -4.39 -55.03 11.81
N VAL A 23 -5.48 -54.83 12.57
CA VAL A 23 -5.76 -53.60 13.35
C VAL A 23 -4.60 -53.26 14.31
N CYS A 24 -3.79 -54.26 14.66
CA CYS A 24 -2.67 -54.14 15.59
C CYS A 24 -1.44 -53.39 15.05
N ARG A 25 -1.37 -53.03 13.76
CA ARG A 25 -0.23 -52.28 13.14
C ARG A 25 -0.59 -50.95 12.49
N GLN A 26 -1.77 -50.40 12.77
CA GLN A 26 -2.13 -49.08 12.24
C GLN A 26 -1.35 -47.98 12.98
N SER A 27 -0.40 -47.33 12.29
CA SER A 27 0.16 -46.05 12.73
C SER A 27 -0.66 -44.91 12.15
N VAL A 28 -1.03 -43.94 12.99
CA VAL A 28 -1.72 -42.72 12.54
C VAL A 28 -0.71 -41.84 11.82
N LEU A 29 -0.97 -41.56 10.54
CA LEU A 29 -0.23 -40.58 9.76
C LEU A 29 -1.08 -39.31 9.67
N GLU A 30 -0.68 -38.28 10.42
CA GLU A 30 -1.34 -36.97 10.36
C GLU A 30 -0.77 -36.15 9.20
N GLN A 31 -1.63 -35.72 8.29
CA GLN A 31 -1.30 -34.74 7.26
C GLN A 31 -2.20 -33.52 7.43
N THR A 32 -1.58 -32.34 7.59
CA THR A 32 -2.30 -31.07 7.62
C THR A 32 -2.12 -30.35 6.30
N ILE A 33 -3.23 -30.02 5.63
CA ILE A 33 -3.23 -29.20 4.41
C ILE A 33 -3.55 -27.77 4.82
N VAL A 34 -2.63 -26.84 4.51
CA VAL A 34 -2.87 -25.40 4.62
C VAL A 34 -3.19 -24.89 3.24
N GLU A 35 -4.47 -24.63 2.99
CA GLU A 35 -5.00 -24.24 1.69
C GLU A 35 -5.44 -22.78 1.67
N ILE A 36 -5.29 -22.11 0.52
CA ILE A 36 -5.79 -20.76 0.31
C ILE A 36 -7.30 -20.86 -0.04
N PRO A 37 -8.19 -20.15 0.68
CA PRO A 37 -9.61 -20.19 0.36
C PRO A 37 -9.88 -19.56 -1.02
N PRO A 38 -10.95 -19.96 -1.71
CA PRO A 38 -11.32 -19.32 -2.97
C PRO A 38 -11.62 -17.83 -2.76
N LEU A 39 -10.87 -16.97 -3.44
CA LEU A 39 -11.02 -15.51 -3.34
C LEU A 39 -11.92 -15.00 -4.48
N SER A 40 -12.91 -14.17 -4.14
CA SER A 40 -13.80 -13.54 -5.12
C SER A 40 -13.81 -12.02 -4.96
N SER A 41 -13.83 -11.32 -6.10
CA SER A 41 -13.97 -9.86 -6.12
C SER A 41 -15.38 -9.44 -5.71
N ARG A 42 -15.48 -8.41 -4.87
CA ARG A 42 -16.75 -7.84 -4.42
C ARG A 42 -16.93 -6.44 -5.01
N VAL A 43 -18.03 -6.23 -5.71
CA VAL A 43 -18.41 -4.91 -6.23
C VAL A 43 -19.28 -4.19 -5.19
N ILE A 44 -18.83 -3.01 -4.75
CA ILE A 44 -19.57 -2.15 -3.83
C ILE A 44 -19.98 -0.89 -4.59
N ARG A 45 -21.28 -0.66 -4.73
CA ARG A 45 -21.82 0.51 -5.44
C ARG A 45 -22.27 1.56 -4.44
N LEU A 46 -21.57 2.69 -4.42
CA LEU A 46 -21.91 3.81 -3.54
C LEU A 46 -22.89 4.75 -4.24
N ARG A 47 -23.93 5.18 -3.54
CA ARG A 47 -24.86 6.22 -3.98
C ARG A 47 -24.72 7.42 -3.06
N THR A 48 -24.36 8.57 -3.62
CA THR A 48 -24.22 9.84 -2.92
C THR A 48 -24.99 10.92 -3.64
N TYR A 49 -25.57 11.85 -2.90
CA TYR A 49 -26.40 12.93 -3.39
C TYR A 49 -25.61 14.25 -3.43
N ARG A 50 -25.95 15.09 -4.40
CA ARG A 50 -25.45 16.46 -4.50
C ARG A 50 -26.65 17.39 -4.59
N ASN A 51 -26.72 18.35 -3.67
CA ASN A 51 -27.75 19.39 -3.63
C ASN A 51 -27.11 20.78 -3.66
N GLN A 52 -27.91 21.81 -3.91
CA GLN A 52 -27.51 23.19 -3.69
C GLN A 52 -28.21 23.70 -2.44
N CYS A 53 -27.47 24.33 -1.53
CA CYS A 53 -28.07 24.99 -0.38
C CYS A 53 -28.63 26.35 -0.84
N GLU A 54 -29.94 26.53 -0.81
CA GLU A 54 -30.60 27.79 -1.22
C GLU A 54 -30.12 28.99 -0.38
N ALA A 55 -29.86 28.77 0.91
CA ALA A 55 -29.42 29.83 1.83
C ALA A 55 -27.97 30.31 1.62
N ARG A 56 -27.07 29.45 1.08
CA ARG A 56 -25.64 29.79 0.89
C ARG A 56 -25.19 29.81 -0.57
N GLN A 57 -26.07 29.41 -1.49
CA GLN A 57 -25.76 29.14 -2.90
C GLN A 57 -24.53 28.24 -3.10
N GLN A 58 -24.23 27.38 -2.11
CA GLN A 58 -23.07 26.49 -2.12
C GLN A 58 -23.50 25.04 -2.38
N PRO A 59 -22.72 24.26 -3.14
CA PRO A 59 -23.01 22.86 -3.39
C PRO A 59 -22.75 22.02 -2.13
N VAL A 60 -23.78 21.32 -1.65
CA VAL A 60 -23.69 20.36 -0.54
C VAL A 60 -23.64 18.94 -1.12
N ARG A 61 -22.75 18.10 -0.60
CA ARG A 61 -22.62 16.71 -1.02
C ARG A 61 -22.73 15.79 0.19
N SER A 62 -23.50 14.71 0.06
CA SER A 62 -23.47 13.62 1.05
C SER A 62 -22.16 12.85 0.91
N GLN A 63 -21.54 12.48 2.03
CA GLN A 63 -20.35 11.61 2.03
C GLN A 63 -20.75 10.21 2.49
N HIS A 64 -20.21 9.18 1.83
CA HIS A 64 -20.38 7.79 2.26
C HIS A 64 -19.12 7.33 3.01
N PRO A 65 -19.21 6.57 4.13
CA PRO A 65 -18.03 6.16 4.90
C PRO A 65 -16.96 5.40 4.10
N LEU A 66 -17.39 4.60 3.11
CA LEU A 66 -16.50 3.87 2.19
C LEU A 66 -16.03 4.70 0.98
N GLN A 67 -16.38 5.99 0.90
CA GLN A 67 -16.03 6.85 -0.23
C GLN A 67 -14.56 7.25 -0.16
N VAL A 68 -13.80 6.80 -1.16
CA VAL A 68 -12.37 7.13 -1.31
C VAL A 68 -12.15 8.40 -2.13
N SER A 69 -13.14 8.83 -2.93
CA SER A 69 -13.08 10.07 -3.71
C SER A 69 -14.46 10.65 -4.00
N THR A 70 -14.51 11.95 -4.27
CA THR A 70 -15.69 12.68 -4.76
C THR A 70 -15.84 12.62 -6.28
N ALA A 71 -14.96 11.92 -6.99
CA ALA A 71 -15.05 11.67 -8.43
C ALA A 71 -16.31 10.84 -8.77
N GLY A 72 -16.96 11.15 -9.87
CA GLY A 72 -18.17 10.48 -10.36
C GLY A 72 -18.15 10.29 -11.88
N GLY A 73 -19.14 9.60 -12.43
CA GLY A 73 -19.17 9.28 -13.87
C GLY A 73 -18.17 8.18 -14.24
N ALA A 74 -17.51 8.30 -15.40
CA ALA A 74 -16.52 7.31 -15.89
C ALA A 74 -15.28 7.16 -14.98
N THR A 75 -15.04 8.12 -14.08
CA THR A 75 -13.96 8.08 -13.08
C THR A 75 -14.45 7.68 -11.68
N GLY A 76 -15.73 7.32 -11.53
CA GLY A 76 -16.34 6.89 -10.27
C GLY A 76 -16.11 5.42 -9.92
N THR A 77 -15.61 4.60 -10.86
CA THR A 77 -15.22 3.21 -10.59
C THR A 77 -13.79 3.20 -10.08
N GLN A 78 -13.62 3.01 -8.78
CA GLN A 78 -12.32 2.96 -8.13
C GLN A 78 -12.01 1.55 -7.65
N LEU A 79 -10.72 1.20 -7.63
CA LEU A 79 -10.28 -0.03 -6.99
C LEU A 79 -10.29 0.13 -5.47
N GLY A 80 -10.74 -0.89 -4.77
CA GLY A 80 -10.69 -0.92 -3.31
C GLY A 80 -9.25 -0.90 -2.79
N SER A 81 -9.05 -0.39 -1.57
CA SER A 81 -7.72 -0.24 -0.96
C SER A 81 -6.89 -1.54 -0.96
N ARG A 82 -7.53 -2.69 -0.71
CA ARG A 82 -6.89 -4.01 -0.76
C ARG A 82 -6.40 -4.39 -2.16
N ALA A 83 -7.18 -4.08 -3.19
CA ALA A 83 -6.80 -4.34 -4.57
C ALA A 83 -5.64 -3.43 -5.00
N VAL A 84 -5.70 -2.14 -4.63
CA VAL A 84 -4.61 -1.17 -4.90
C VAL A 84 -3.33 -1.55 -4.17
N SER A 85 -3.40 -1.99 -2.90
CA SER A 85 -2.22 -2.41 -2.16
C SER A 85 -1.58 -3.64 -2.77
N LEU A 86 -2.39 -4.64 -3.16
CA LEU A 86 -1.89 -5.85 -3.82
C LEU A 86 -1.27 -5.51 -5.18
N ALA A 87 -1.95 -4.73 -6.01
CA ALA A 87 -1.42 -4.29 -7.30
C ALA A 87 -0.10 -3.49 -7.16
N SER A 88 -0.02 -2.62 -6.15
CA SER A 88 1.20 -1.87 -5.85
C SER A 88 2.33 -2.79 -5.42
N TYR A 89 2.05 -3.79 -4.57
CA TYR A 89 3.04 -4.77 -4.14
C TYR A 89 3.56 -5.59 -5.32
N LEU A 90 2.68 -6.12 -6.16
CA LEU A 90 3.06 -6.89 -7.35
C LEU A 90 3.90 -6.05 -8.32
N ASN A 91 3.49 -4.81 -8.64
CA ASN A 91 4.18 -3.99 -9.62
C ASN A 91 5.44 -3.28 -9.08
N LYS A 92 5.43 -2.81 -7.83
CA LYS A 92 6.51 -1.97 -7.28
C LYS A 92 7.46 -2.69 -6.36
N HIS A 93 7.01 -3.77 -5.71
CA HIS A 93 7.87 -4.54 -4.81
C HIS A 93 8.39 -5.81 -5.49
N LEU A 94 7.55 -6.51 -6.25
CA LEU A 94 7.95 -7.70 -7.02
C LEU A 94 8.30 -7.38 -8.49
N GLU A 95 8.25 -6.10 -8.86
CA GLU A 95 8.66 -5.59 -10.18
C GLU A 95 7.94 -6.26 -11.37
N LEU A 96 6.74 -6.81 -11.14
CA LEU A 96 5.99 -7.44 -12.21
C LEU A 96 5.50 -6.40 -13.23
N PRO A 97 5.61 -6.68 -14.54
CA PRO A 97 4.94 -5.91 -15.57
C PRO A 97 3.45 -5.72 -15.27
N VAL A 98 2.90 -4.55 -15.61
CA VAL A 98 1.51 -4.23 -15.26
C VAL A 98 0.51 -5.18 -15.93
N ARG A 99 0.81 -5.67 -17.14
CA ARG A 99 -0.04 -6.68 -17.80
C ARG A 99 -0.08 -7.99 -17.01
N GLN A 100 1.07 -8.47 -16.55
CA GLN A 100 1.14 -9.66 -15.68
C GLN A 100 0.46 -9.41 -14.32
N THR A 101 0.55 -8.19 -13.81
CA THR A 101 -0.18 -7.80 -12.59
C THR A 101 -1.70 -7.90 -12.82
N CYS A 102 -2.22 -7.45 -13.97
CA CYS A 102 -3.62 -7.66 -14.34
C CYS A 102 -3.98 -9.15 -14.41
N ASP A 103 -3.12 -9.97 -15.02
CA ASP A 103 -3.36 -11.41 -15.18
C ASP A 103 -3.43 -12.11 -13.82
N VAL A 104 -2.50 -11.80 -12.91
CA VAL A 104 -2.50 -12.34 -11.54
C VAL A 104 -3.77 -11.93 -10.80
N LEU A 105 -4.20 -10.67 -10.90
CA LEU A 105 -5.43 -10.21 -10.26
C LEU A 105 -6.68 -10.89 -10.84
N HIS A 106 -6.69 -11.15 -12.14
CA HIS A 106 -7.78 -11.89 -12.78
C HIS A 106 -7.80 -13.35 -12.32
N GLN A 107 -6.66 -14.04 -12.34
CA GLN A 107 -6.58 -15.47 -12.02
C GLN A 107 -6.79 -15.77 -10.52
N THR A 108 -6.29 -14.92 -9.63
CA THR A 108 -6.32 -15.20 -8.19
C THR A 108 -7.59 -14.71 -7.49
N VAL A 109 -8.14 -13.57 -7.91
CA VAL A 109 -9.29 -12.94 -7.23
C VAL A 109 -10.45 -12.62 -8.17
N GLY A 110 -10.36 -12.98 -9.46
CA GLY A 110 -11.41 -12.71 -10.44
C GLY A 110 -11.62 -11.22 -10.69
N LEU A 111 -10.57 -10.40 -10.58
CA LEU A 111 -10.65 -8.95 -10.75
C LEU A 111 -10.18 -8.54 -12.15
N THR A 112 -11.11 -8.12 -13.01
CA THR A 112 -10.81 -7.61 -14.35
C THR A 112 -10.48 -6.11 -14.30
N VAL A 113 -9.23 -5.76 -14.59
CA VAL A 113 -8.73 -4.39 -14.56
C VAL A 113 -7.87 -4.07 -15.77
N SER A 114 -7.99 -2.86 -16.29
CA SER A 114 -7.12 -2.38 -17.35
C SER A 114 -5.77 -1.94 -16.79
N PRO A 115 -4.67 -2.05 -17.57
CA PRO A 115 -3.36 -1.56 -17.15
C PRO A 115 -3.35 -0.07 -16.80
N GLY A 116 -4.11 0.74 -17.55
CA GLY A 116 -4.28 2.17 -17.28
C GLY A 116 -4.96 2.45 -15.93
N GLY A 117 -5.97 1.64 -15.59
CA GLY A 117 -6.65 1.73 -14.29
C GLY A 117 -5.72 1.44 -13.12
N ILE A 118 -4.85 0.42 -13.24
CA ILE A 118 -3.84 0.11 -12.22
C ILE A 118 -2.90 1.30 -12.02
N TYR A 119 -2.33 1.84 -13.09
CA TYR A 119 -1.42 2.98 -12.98
C TYR A 119 -2.09 4.21 -12.35
N GLN A 120 -3.33 4.49 -12.73
CA GLN A 120 -4.08 5.63 -12.19
C GLN A 120 -4.31 5.49 -10.68
N GLU A 121 -4.67 4.30 -10.20
CA GLU A 121 -4.90 4.07 -8.77
C GLU A 121 -3.60 4.06 -7.96
N ILE A 122 -2.51 3.48 -8.50
CA ILE A 122 -1.19 3.54 -7.85
C ILE A 122 -0.71 4.99 -7.74
N ALA A 123 -0.84 5.77 -8.81
CA ALA A 123 -0.48 7.18 -8.81
C ALA A 123 -1.30 7.96 -7.79
N ARG A 124 -2.61 7.70 -7.69
CA ARG A 124 -3.50 8.32 -6.70
C ARG A 124 -3.09 7.94 -5.26
N ALA A 125 -2.76 6.67 -5.01
CA ALA A 125 -2.29 6.22 -3.71
C ALA A 125 -0.96 6.88 -3.30
N ALA A 126 -0.03 7.04 -4.25
CA ALA A 126 1.23 7.75 -4.02
C ALA A 126 1.00 9.23 -3.66
N LEU A 127 0.06 9.90 -4.33
CA LEU A 127 -0.32 11.28 -4.00
C LEU A 127 -0.90 11.36 -2.59
N LEU A 128 -1.80 10.46 -2.20
CA LEU A 128 -2.35 10.43 -0.85
C LEU A 128 -1.26 10.24 0.22
N PHE A 129 -0.30 9.35 -0.02
CA PHE A 129 0.84 9.16 0.89
C PHE A 129 1.73 10.42 1.01
N SER A 130 1.95 11.13 -0.10
CA SER A 130 2.72 12.37 -0.08
C SER A 130 2.04 13.49 0.73
N LEU A 131 0.71 13.49 0.79
CA LEU A 131 -0.08 14.45 1.57
C LEU A 131 -0.22 14.04 3.04
N ASP A 132 -0.22 12.73 3.33
CA ASP A 132 -0.24 12.18 4.69
C ASP A 132 1.15 12.18 5.38
N SER A 133 2.12 12.89 4.81
CA SER A 133 3.45 13.07 5.40
C SER A 133 3.45 13.99 6.64
N ARG A 134 2.48 13.80 7.56
CA ARG A 134 2.58 14.17 8.99
C ARG A 134 3.55 13.21 9.74
N LYS A 135 4.75 13.02 9.20
CA LYS A 135 5.90 12.45 9.92
C LYS A 135 7.18 13.18 9.50
N PRO A 136 7.78 14.02 10.37
CA PRO A 136 9.00 14.76 10.07
C PRO A 136 10.27 13.88 10.13
N PHE A 137 10.18 12.59 9.80
CA PHE A 137 11.32 11.67 10.01
C PHE A 137 12.44 11.83 8.97
N LEU A 138 12.16 12.47 7.82
CA LEU A 138 13.17 12.75 6.80
C LEU A 138 13.99 14.01 7.10
N ALA A 139 13.49 14.93 7.93
CA ALA A 139 14.24 16.13 8.32
C ALA A 139 15.22 15.84 9.46
N THR A 140 14.84 15.01 10.44
CA THR A 140 15.67 14.75 11.63
C THR A 140 16.89 13.89 11.32
N GLY A 141 16.75 12.85 10.48
CA GLY A 141 17.88 11.97 10.15
C GLY A 141 18.99 12.66 9.35
N ALA A 142 18.62 13.52 8.40
CA ALA A 142 19.59 14.29 7.61
C ALA A 142 20.26 15.39 8.47
N LEU A 143 19.50 16.07 9.34
CA LEU A 143 20.05 17.06 10.26
C LEU A 143 21.00 16.42 11.29
N CYS A 144 20.69 15.23 11.82
CA CYS A 144 21.56 14.52 12.76
C CYS A 144 22.87 14.04 12.10
N TYR A 145 22.82 13.65 10.82
CA TYR A 145 24.02 13.30 10.04
C TYR A 145 24.89 14.53 9.78
N PHE A 146 24.29 15.67 9.41
CA PHE A 146 25.01 16.92 9.22
C PHE A 146 25.62 17.47 10.50
N GLN A 147 24.90 17.38 11.62
CA GLN A 147 25.40 17.82 12.91
C GLN A 147 26.58 16.97 13.37
N ASN A 148 26.56 15.64 13.14
CA ASN A 148 27.72 14.78 13.44
C ASN A 148 28.94 15.04 12.54
N ILE A 149 28.74 15.31 11.24
CA ILE A 149 29.85 15.70 10.35
C ILE A 149 30.48 17.03 10.78
N LEU A 150 29.65 18.01 11.17
CA LEU A 150 30.13 19.30 11.67
C LEU A 150 30.78 19.18 13.06
N SER A 151 30.41 18.17 13.86
CA SER A 151 30.96 17.92 15.20
C SER A 151 32.25 17.09 15.22
N GLY A 152 32.72 16.60 14.07
CA GLY A 152 33.98 15.85 13.95
C GLY A 152 34.04 14.52 14.72
N THR A 153 32.90 14.00 15.20
CA THR A 153 32.86 12.73 15.94
C THR A 153 32.50 11.61 14.98
N GLY A 154 33.49 10.78 14.64
CA GLY A 154 33.41 9.64 13.73
C GLY A 154 32.57 8.47 14.26
N ALA A 155 31.31 8.72 14.64
CA ALA A 155 30.37 7.66 14.97
C ALA A 155 29.86 7.02 13.67
N SER A 156 30.38 5.82 13.37
CA SER A 156 29.94 4.98 12.25
C SER A 156 28.52 4.45 12.51
N LEU A 157 27.52 5.24 12.17
CA LEU A 157 26.14 4.80 12.11
C LEU A 157 25.92 4.03 10.80
N ARG A 158 25.55 2.76 10.93
CA ARG A 158 25.19 1.87 9.82
C ARG A 158 23.93 2.42 9.15
N LEU A 159 24.11 3.11 8.02
CA LEU A 159 23.00 3.57 7.17
C LEU A 159 22.23 2.34 6.64
N PRO A 160 20.88 2.42 6.54
CA PRO A 160 20.09 1.43 5.81
C PRO A 160 20.61 1.28 4.36
N GLN A 161 20.63 0.05 3.83
CA GLN A 161 21.22 -0.29 2.52
C GLN A 161 20.72 0.56 1.34
N ARG A 162 19.55 1.20 1.49
CA ARG A 162 18.92 2.12 0.53
C ARG A 162 19.73 3.42 0.27
N TYR A 163 20.75 3.71 1.08
CA TYR A 163 21.52 4.95 1.02
C TYR A 163 23.00 4.75 0.63
N ASP A 164 23.40 3.58 0.13
CA ASP A 164 24.79 3.34 -0.27
C ASP A 164 25.29 4.25 -1.41
N TRP A 165 24.39 4.84 -2.20
CA TRP A 165 24.72 5.85 -3.21
C TRP A 165 25.30 7.15 -2.61
N LEU A 166 24.97 7.47 -1.34
CA LEU A 166 25.50 8.66 -0.66
C LEU A 166 27.00 8.53 -0.32
N LYS A 167 27.53 7.30 -0.21
CA LYS A 167 28.97 7.08 0.03
C LYS A 167 29.85 7.40 -1.18
N LYS A 168 29.26 7.49 -2.38
CA LYS A 168 29.98 7.80 -3.65
C LYS A 168 29.93 9.28 -4.03
N MET A 169 29.22 10.12 -3.27
CA MET A 169 29.18 11.56 -3.53
C MET A 169 30.39 12.26 -2.93
N THR A 170 31.20 12.90 -3.76
CA THR A 170 32.25 13.81 -3.31
C THR A 170 31.64 15.00 -2.57
N CYS A 171 32.36 15.60 -1.61
CA CYS A 171 31.90 16.73 -0.79
C CYS A 171 31.23 17.84 -1.61
N SER A 172 31.72 18.12 -2.82
CA SER A 172 31.16 19.14 -3.72
C SER A 172 29.73 18.84 -4.17
N HIS A 173 29.36 17.57 -4.38
CA HIS A 173 28.00 17.17 -4.75
C HIS A 173 27.02 17.31 -3.59
N ILE A 174 27.50 17.04 -2.37
CA ILE A 174 26.69 17.17 -1.14
C ILE A 174 26.35 18.65 -0.91
N ILE A 175 27.32 19.55 -1.04
CA ILE A 175 27.11 21.00 -0.90
C ILE A 175 26.09 21.50 -1.93
N PHE A 176 26.23 21.08 -3.19
CA PHE A 176 25.29 21.47 -4.25
C PHE A 176 23.86 21.00 -3.94
N LEU A 177 23.71 19.78 -3.43
CA LEU A 177 22.41 19.22 -3.09
C LEU A 177 21.76 19.92 -1.88
N ILE A 178 22.55 20.30 -0.86
CA ILE A 178 22.09 21.13 0.26
C ILE A 178 21.60 22.48 -0.24
N VAL A 179 22.39 23.17 -1.07
CA VAL A 179 22.04 24.49 -1.60
C VAL A 179 20.74 24.41 -2.41
N VAL A 180 20.58 23.40 -3.24
CA VAL A 180 19.35 23.18 -4.03
C VAL A 180 18.15 22.91 -3.12
N ILE A 181 18.28 22.05 -2.11
CA ILE A 181 17.21 21.78 -1.14
C ILE A 181 16.84 23.04 -0.36
N HIS A 182 17.85 23.79 0.10
CA HIS A 182 17.64 25.00 0.90
C HIS A 182 16.98 26.12 0.09
N LEU A 183 17.35 26.30 -1.18
CA LEU A 183 16.70 27.25 -2.10
C LEU A 183 15.26 26.86 -2.40
N ARG A 184 14.98 25.56 -2.53
CA ARG A 184 13.64 25.02 -2.79
C ARG A 184 12.73 25.15 -1.57
N TRP A 185 13.29 24.92 -0.38
CA TRP A 185 12.62 25.17 0.91
C TRP A 185 12.33 26.65 1.13
N MET A 186 13.28 27.54 0.81
CA MET A 186 13.09 29.01 0.87
C MET A 186 11.97 29.49 -0.06
N LYS A 187 11.85 28.93 -1.27
CA LYS A 187 10.73 29.22 -2.19
C LYS A 187 9.39 28.74 -1.63
N TRP A 188 9.36 27.55 -1.01
CA TRP A 188 8.16 27.02 -0.38
C TRP A 188 7.71 27.86 0.82
N CYS A 189 8.65 28.27 1.70
CA CYS A 189 8.36 29.18 2.82
C CYS A 189 7.83 30.55 2.35
N ARG A 190 8.39 31.14 1.28
CA ARG A 190 7.83 32.39 0.71
C ARG A 190 6.40 32.23 0.20
N SER A 191 6.02 31.04 -0.25
CA SER A 191 4.67 30.76 -0.73
C SER A 191 3.66 30.53 0.39
N GLN A 192 4.09 30.17 1.60
CA GLN A 192 3.22 29.94 2.76
C GLN A 192 2.89 31.23 3.53
N VAL A 193 3.76 32.25 3.46
CA VAL A 193 3.52 33.55 4.13
C VAL A 193 2.35 34.34 3.52
N GLN A 194 1.89 34.01 2.30
CA GLN A 194 0.74 34.69 1.66
C GLN A 194 -0.64 34.09 1.99
N ILE A 195 -0.73 32.99 2.75
CA ILE A 195 -2.01 32.27 2.98
C ILE A 195 -2.56 32.51 4.40
N GLY A 196 -1.84 33.27 5.24
CA GLY A 196 -2.11 33.38 6.68
C GLY A 196 -2.74 34.69 7.16
N THR A 197 -3.79 35.20 6.53
CA THR A 197 -4.74 36.10 7.22
C THR A 197 -6.10 35.95 6.55
N HIS A 198 -7.06 35.30 7.23
CA HIS A 198 -8.50 35.62 7.23
C HIS A 198 -9.19 34.61 8.16
N GLU A 199 -9.01 34.81 9.48
CA GLU A 199 -10.01 34.43 10.48
C GLU A 199 -11.04 35.57 10.55
N CYS A 200 -12.33 35.23 10.65
CA CYS A 200 -13.20 35.62 11.77
C CYS A 200 -14.68 35.47 11.41
N LEU A 201 -15.39 34.83 12.36
CA LEU A 201 -16.73 35.13 12.87
C LEU A 201 -17.93 35.06 11.91
#